data_AF-A0A1D3HUB4-F1
#
_entry.id   AF-A0A1D3HUB4-F1
#
_cell.length_a   1.000
_cell.length_b   1.000
_cell.length_c   1.000
_cell.angle_alpha   90.00
_cell.angle_beta   90.00
_cell.angle_gamma   90.00
#
_symmetry.space_group_name_H-M   'P 1'
#
loop_
_entity.id
_entity.type
_entity.pdbx_description
1 polymer ?
#
loop_
_entity_poly.entity_id
_entity_poly.type
_entity_poly.pdbx_seq_one_letter_code
_entity_poly.pdbx_strand_id
1 'polypeptide(L)'
;MVAKIKKFSDSTLSVLNNGERRFYVYCLTDLKKDKILYIGKGCGNRIFEHEWVASRSQDPVSGEIIDRKLKAISKCKKLGRYIISYHLTEVEALAAESALIHFVKSVLGKKLKNKIAGHGPGGISVEELDRRFGFSSLPLSEINPDGLILAIKIHNAFDLDTDEELDYLFDNQDDANLKSRTLGNWVIGKDVASKVKYVIGVHTGLQNAVVSAYEVDGFETMTEETKNGRKQTRYRFRTTSRSEEVLAKLGLQQKCLPELKFGSGGGKAYIRPKTEQETLQTIPSPKITKENPKS
;
A
#
# COMPACT_ATOMS: atom_id res chain seq x y z
N MET A 1 19.12 -3.44 -51.65
CA MET A 1 18.53 -2.50 -50.66
C MET A 1 17.07 -2.88 -50.46
N VAL A 2 16.67 -3.33 -49.26
CA VAL A 2 15.25 -3.61 -48.98
C VAL A 2 14.50 -2.28 -48.90
N ALA A 3 13.44 -2.12 -49.69
CA ALA A 3 12.63 -0.91 -49.71
C ALA A 3 12.08 -0.61 -48.31
N LYS A 4 12.22 0.65 -47.85
CA LYS A 4 11.65 1.08 -46.58
C LYS A 4 10.12 1.14 -46.71
N ILE A 5 9.44 0.22 -46.04
CA ILE A 5 7.98 0.22 -45.92
C ILE A 5 7.54 1.52 -45.20
N LYS A 6 6.69 2.31 -45.85
CA LYS A 6 6.17 3.60 -45.32
C LYS A 6 4.74 3.52 -44.79
N LYS A 7 4.02 2.45 -45.14
CA LYS A 7 2.68 2.11 -44.67
C LYS A 7 2.51 0.60 -44.79
N PHE A 8 1.59 0.03 -44.02
CA PHE A 8 1.16 -1.35 -44.24
C PHE A 8 0.49 -1.51 -45.60
N SER A 9 0.60 -2.71 -46.17
CA SER A 9 -0.17 -3.09 -47.36
C SER A 9 -1.65 -3.23 -47.01
N ASP A 10 -2.53 -3.19 -48.01
CA ASP A 10 -3.98 -3.31 -47.79
C ASP A 10 -4.34 -4.68 -47.19
N SER A 11 -3.64 -5.75 -47.58
CA SER A 11 -3.83 -7.08 -46.98
C SER A 11 -3.41 -7.09 -45.50
N THR A 12 -2.29 -6.46 -45.16
CA THR A 12 -1.87 -6.32 -43.76
C THR A 12 -2.85 -5.48 -42.96
N LEU A 13 -3.36 -4.37 -43.52
CA LEU A 13 -4.35 -3.53 -42.86
C LEU A 13 -5.67 -4.27 -42.64
N SER A 14 -6.10 -5.08 -43.61
CA SER A 14 -7.28 -5.93 -43.48
C SER A 14 -7.12 -6.92 -42.33
N VAL A 15 -5.96 -7.59 -42.22
CA VAL A 15 -5.66 -8.51 -41.11
C VAL A 15 -5.59 -7.78 -39.76
N LEU A 16 -4.96 -6.60 -39.71
CA LEU A 16 -4.85 -5.83 -38.47
C LEU A 16 -6.19 -5.20 -38.04
N ASN A 17 -7.10 -4.96 -38.98
CA ASN A 17 -8.42 -4.39 -38.71
C ASN A 17 -9.40 -5.46 -38.22
N ASN A 18 -9.16 -5.95 -37.00
CA ASN A 18 -9.94 -7.02 -36.38
C ASN A 18 -11.01 -6.47 -35.40
N GLY A 19 -11.84 -5.54 -35.88
CA GLY A 19 -12.92 -4.94 -35.08
C GLY A 19 -12.43 -4.19 -33.83
N GLU A 20 -12.88 -4.62 -32.66
CA GLU A 20 -12.43 -4.08 -31.36
C GLU A 20 -10.97 -4.44 -31.06
N ARG A 21 -10.48 -5.54 -31.64
CA ARG A 21 -9.10 -6.02 -31.50
C ARG A 21 -8.15 -5.42 -32.53
N ARG A 22 -8.44 -4.22 -33.05
CA ARG A 22 -7.61 -3.57 -34.08
C ARG A 22 -6.32 -2.94 -33.57
N PHE A 23 -6.08 -2.95 -32.26
CA PHE A 23 -4.95 -2.27 -31.66
C PHE A 23 -3.71 -3.17 -31.59
N TYR A 24 -2.56 -2.51 -31.58
CA TYR A 24 -1.24 -3.10 -31.43
C TYR A 24 -0.36 -2.20 -30.57
N VAL A 25 0.66 -2.81 -29.96
CA VAL A 25 1.76 -2.09 -29.32
C VAL A 25 2.99 -2.19 -30.21
N TYR A 26 3.69 -1.07 -30.37
CA TYR A 26 4.87 -0.95 -31.21
C TYR A 26 6.03 -0.28 -30.49
N CYS A 27 7.22 -0.51 -31.03
CA CYS A 27 8.47 0.06 -30.55
C CYS A 27 9.23 0.73 -31.70
N LEU A 28 9.78 1.91 -31.43
CA LEU A 28 10.69 2.64 -32.31
C LEU A 28 12.09 2.66 -31.71
N THR A 29 13.09 2.26 -32.49
CA THR A 29 14.49 2.18 -32.04
C THR A 29 15.45 2.93 -32.95
N ASP A 30 16.57 3.42 -32.41
CA ASP A 30 17.73 3.83 -33.19
C ASP A 30 18.63 2.61 -33.39
N LEU A 31 18.59 2.01 -34.58
CA LEU A 31 19.32 0.79 -34.90
C LEU A 31 20.84 1.00 -34.97
N LYS A 32 21.33 2.25 -35.04
CA LYS A 32 22.78 2.51 -34.98
C LYS A 32 23.29 2.62 -33.55
N LYS A 33 22.44 3.07 -32.63
CA LYS A 33 22.79 3.31 -31.22
C LYS A 33 22.25 2.23 -30.28
N ASP A 34 21.64 1.19 -30.83
CA ASP A 34 20.94 0.13 -30.11
C ASP A 34 20.05 0.67 -28.97
N LYS A 35 19.23 1.68 -29.32
CA LYS A 35 18.48 2.46 -28.34
C LYS A 35 16.99 2.42 -28.61
N ILE A 36 16.21 2.08 -27.57
CA ILE A 36 14.77 2.25 -27.57
C ILE A 36 14.43 3.73 -27.43
N LEU A 37 13.72 4.28 -28.41
CA LEU A 37 13.33 5.69 -28.43
C LEU A 37 11.92 5.89 -27.86
N TYR A 38 10.99 5.03 -28.29
CA TYR A 38 9.57 5.19 -28.00
C TYR A 38 8.85 3.85 -28.03
N ILE A 39 7.92 3.67 -27.10
CA ILE A 39 6.93 2.58 -27.10
C ILE A 39 5.56 3.22 -27.21
N GLY A 40 4.69 2.69 -28.06
CA GLY A 40 3.37 3.28 -28.29
C GLY A 40 2.31 2.24 -28.55
N LYS A 41 1.06 2.55 -28.25
CA LYS A 41 -0.10 1.84 -28.82
C LYS A 41 -0.67 2.54 -30.06
N GLY A 42 -1.31 1.78 -30.94
CA GLY A 42 -1.96 2.30 -32.14
C GLY A 42 -2.74 1.28 -32.94
N CYS A 43 -3.39 1.73 -34.00
CA CYS A 43 -4.06 0.91 -35.01
C CYS A 43 -3.72 1.47 -36.41
N GLY A 44 -4.00 0.70 -37.47
CA GLY A 44 -3.70 1.12 -38.84
C GLY A 44 -2.22 1.50 -39.03
N ASN A 45 -1.97 2.65 -39.66
CA ASN A 45 -0.61 3.10 -40.01
C ASN A 45 0.10 3.95 -38.94
N ARG A 46 -0.42 4.01 -37.71
CA ARG A 46 0.10 4.88 -36.64
C ARG A 46 1.59 4.75 -36.35
N ILE A 47 2.18 3.56 -36.49
CA ILE A 47 3.64 3.36 -36.32
C ILE A 47 4.48 4.20 -37.31
N PHE A 48 3.94 4.53 -38.48
CA PHE A 48 4.62 5.30 -39.53
C PHE A 48 4.42 6.81 -39.40
N GLU A 49 3.35 7.26 -38.74
CA GLU A 49 2.98 8.68 -38.65
C GLU A 49 4.04 9.53 -37.93
N HIS A 50 4.78 8.97 -36.98
CA HIS A 50 5.77 9.75 -36.22
C HIS A 50 6.89 10.32 -37.07
N GLU A 51 7.35 9.59 -38.11
CA GLU A 51 8.34 10.14 -39.03
C GLU A 51 7.71 11.22 -39.93
N TRP A 52 6.47 11.01 -40.38
CA TRP A 52 5.77 11.97 -41.24
C TRP A 52 5.55 13.30 -40.53
N VAL A 53 5.03 13.26 -39.30
CA VAL A 53 4.86 14.44 -38.45
C VAL A 53 6.22 15.07 -38.15
N ALA A 54 7.22 14.30 -37.74
CA ALA A 54 8.56 14.83 -37.43
C ALA A 54 9.26 15.49 -38.62
N SER A 55 8.96 15.06 -39.85
CA SER A 55 9.51 15.66 -41.07
C SER A 55 8.84 16.99 -41.45
N ARG A 56 7.55 17.17 -41.11
CA ARG A 56 6.78 18.40 -41.35
C ARG A 56 6.96 19.44 -40.26
N SER A 57 7.23 19.03 -39.02
CA SER A 57 7.52 19.95 -37.89
C SER A 57 8.90 20.63 -37.97
N GLN A 58 9.67 20.44 -39.05
CA GLN A 58 10.88 21.21 -39.33
C GLN A 58 10.59 22.51 -40.12
N ASP A 59 9.33 22.76 -40.48
CA ASP A 59 8.90 24.01 -41.12
C ASP A 59 8.82 25.14 -40.06
N PRO A 60 9.50 26.29 -40.21
CA PRO A 60 9.75 27.25 -39.11
C PRO A 60 8.52 28.03 -38.62
N VAL A 61 7.33 27.79 -39.17
CA VAL A 61 6.17 28.68 -39.00
C VAL A 61 5.36 28.40 -37.73
N SER A 62 5.45 27.21 -37.13
CA SER A 62 4.72 26.90 -35.89
C SER A 62 5.69 26.82 -34.71
N GLY A 63 5.69 27.83 -33.84
CA GLY A 63 6.37 27.85 -32.54
C GLY A 63 5.83 26.84 -31.51
N GLU A 64 5.38 25.66 -31.96
CA GLU A 64 4.92 24.58 -31.10
C GLU A 64 6.11 23.88 -30.45
N ILE A 65 5.95 23.57 -29.16
CA ILE A 65 6.86 22.75 -28.37
C ILE A 65 7.11 21.44 -29.11
N ILE A 66 8.23 21.34 -29.82
CA ILE A 66 8.59 20.12 -30.55
C ILE A 66 8.69 18.99 -29.52
N ASP A 67 7.73 18.06 -29.58
CA ASP A 67 7.68 16.88 -28.74
C ASP A 67 9.08 16.20 -28.75
N ARG A 68 9.64 15.96 -27.56
CA ARG A 68 10.97 15.35 -27.38
C ARG A 68 11.10 14.04 -28.16
N LYS A 69 9.98 13.35 -28.39
CA LYS A 69 9.85 12.18 -29.26
C LYS A 69 10.12 12.52 -30.73
N LEU A 70 9.41 13.49 -31.31
CA LEU A 70 9.56 13.89 -32.72
C LEU A 70 10.99 14.36 -33.03
N LYS A 71 11.62 15.09 -32.10
CA LYS A 71 13.03 15.51 -32.21
C LYS A 71 14.01 14.34 -32.20
N ALA A 72 13.75 13.28 -31.43
CA ALA A 72 14.60 12.10 -31.40
C ALA A 72 14.44 11.24 -32.66
N ILE A 73 13.22 11.15 -33.17
CA ILE A 73 12.90 10.40 -34.39
C ILE A 73 13.49 11.09 -35.63
N SER A 74 13.36 12.42 -35.77
CA SER A 74 13.94 13.16 -36.90
C SER A 74 15.47 13.10 -36.95
N LYS A 75 16.14 13.01 -35.79
CA LYS A 75 17.60 12.87 -35.70
C LYS A 75 18.09 11.42 -35.88
N CYS A 76 17.18 10.44 -35.96
CA CYS A 76 17.53 9.04 -36.10
C CYS A 76 17.95 8.71 -37.54
N LYS A 77 19.20 8.28 -37.73
CA LYS A 77 19.71 7.93 -39.08
C LYS A 77 19.13 6.62 -39.61
N LYS A 78 18.80 5.67 -38.72
CA LYS A 78 18.27 4.35 -39.06
C LYS A 78 17.21 3.93 -38.04
N LEU A 79 15.97 4.35 -38.28
CA LEU A 79 14.84 4.03 -37.40
C LEU A 79 14.37 2.58 -37.61
N GLY A 80 14.42 1.79 -36.53
CA GLY A 80 13.78 0.48 -36.45
C GLY A 80 12.32 0.63 -36.03
N ARG A 81 11.46 -0.22 -36.58
CA ARG A 81 10.02 -0.28 -36.29
C ARG A 81 9.65 -1.71 -36.00
N TYR A 82 9.02 -1.93 -34.86
CA TYR A 82 8.66 -3.27 -34.41
C TYR A 82 7.21 -3.25 -33.92
N ILE A 83 6.41 -4.19 -34.40
CA ILE A 83 5.16 -4.56 -33.74
C ILE A 83 5.54 -5.56 -32.64
N ILE A 84 5.20 -5.23 -31.40
CA ILE A 84 5.52 -6.05 -30.22
C ILE A 84 4.38 -7.02 -29.92
N SER A 85 3.14 -6.55 -30.06
CA SER A 85 1.94 -7.37 -29.94
C SER A 85 0.81 -6.73 -30.75
N TYR A 86 -0.05 -7.54 -31.36
CA TYR A 86 -1.18 -7.09 -32.19
C TYR A 86 -2.43 -7.94 -31.90
N HIS A 87 -3.56 -7.55 -32.48
CA HIS A 87 -4.90 -8.13 -32.19
C HIS A 87 -5.38 -7.90 -30.75
N LEU A 88 -5.09 -6.71 -30.23
CA LEU A 88 -5.44 -6.29 -28.89
C LEU A 88 -6.67 -5.39 -28.89
N THR A 89 -7.47 -5.48 -27.84
CA THR A 89 -8.42 -4.40 -27.49
C THR A 89 -7.65 -3.14 -27.09
N GLU A 90 -8.33 -2.00 -27.03
CA GLU A 90 -7.67 -0.76 -26.62
C GLU A 90 -7.10 -0.82 -25.19
N VAL A 91 -7.84 -1.46 -24.27
CA VAL A 91 -7.46 -1.62 -22.86
C VAL A 91 -6.26 -2.56 -22.74
N GLU A 92 -6.27 -3.69 -23.45
CA GLU A 92 -5.14 -4.61 -23.52
C GLU A 92 -3.88 -3.90 -24.05
N ALA A 93 -4.02 -3.12 -25.13
CA ALA A 93 -2.91 -2.36 -25.71
C ALA A 93 -2.37 -1.28 -24.76
N LEU A 94 -3.24 -0.62 -23.99
CA LEU A 94 -2.85 0.36 -22.97
C LEU A 94 -2.09 -0.28 -21.80
N ALA A 95 -2.57 -1.42 -21.32
CA ALA A 95 -1.89 -2.18 -20.26
C ALA A 95 -0.52 -2.66 -20.72
N ALA A 96 -0.43 -3.25 -21.93
CA ALA A 96 0.82 -3.71 -22.51
C ALA A 96 1.81 -2.57 -22.79
N GLU A 97 1.35 -1.42 -23.31
CA GLU A 97 2.17 -0.22 -23.49
C GLU A 97 2.76 0.24 -22.15
N SER A 98 1.93 0.33 -21.11
CA SER A 98 2.36 0.77 -19.77
C SER A 98 3.38 -0.19 -19.16
N ALA A 99 3.13 -1.50 -19.23
CA ALA A 99 4.04 -2.54 -18.73
C ALA A 99 5.41 -2.48 -19.43
N LEU A 100 5.45 -2.33 -20.76
CA LEU A 100 6.70 -2.24 -21.51
C LEU A 100 7.46 -0.95 -21.21
N ILE A 101 6.76 0.18 -21.03
CA ILE A 101 7.39 1.43 -20.60
C ILE A 101 8.03 1.28 -19.21
N HIS A 102 7.31 0.66 -18.27
CA HIS A 102 7.81 0.39 -16.92
C HIS A 102 9.03 -0.55 -16.96
N PHE A 103 8.98 -1.62 -17.76
CA PHE A 103 10.11 -2.54 -17.93
C PHE A 103 11.37 -1.83 -18.44
N VAL A 104 11.26 -1.03 -19.50
CA VAL A 104 12.42 -0.32 -20.07
C VAL A 104 13.02 0.69 -19.08
N LYS A 105 12.18 1.35 -18.27
CA LYS A 105 12.65 2.32 -17.29
C LYS A 105 13.25 1.66 -16.05
N SER A 106 12.50 0.75 -15.43
CA SER A 106 12.82 0.21 -14.12
C SER A 106 13.81 -0.96 -14.18
N VAL A 107 13.72 -1.80 -15.23
CA VAL A 107 14.59 -2.98 -15.37
C VAL A 107 15.81 -2.67 -16.23
N LEU A 108 15.62 -2.02 -17.37
CA LEU A 108 16.75 -1.70 -18.26
C LEU A 108 17.47 -0.39 -17.91
N GLY A 109 16.92 0.43 -17.00
CA GLY A 109 17.47 1.74 -16.66
C GLY A 109 17.51 2.74 -17.82
N LYS A 110 16.75 2.49 -18.91
CA LYS A 110 16.82 3.27 -20.14
C LYS A 110 15.78 4.40 -20.15
N LYS A 111 16.20 5.59 -20.59
CA LYS A 111 15.32 6.76 -20.74
C LYS A 111 14.56 6.71 -22.07
N LEU A 112 13.23 6.61 -22.00
CA LEU A 112 12.30 6.75 -23.13
C LEU A 112 11.96 8.22 -23.42
N LYS A 113 11.45 8.49 -24.63
CA LYS A 113 10.99 9.82 -25.04
C LYS A 113 9.49 10.04 -24.95
N ASN A 114 8.75 9.05 -24.43
CA ASN A 114 7.33 9.16 -24.14
C ASN A 114 7.04 10.37 -23.21
N LYS A 115 5.99 11.13 -23.52
CA LYS A 115 5.49 12.22 -22.66
C LYS A 115 4.93 11.67 -21.34
N ILE A 116 4.16 10.58 -21.43
CA ILE A 116 3.60 9.87 -20.28
C ILE A 116 4.51 8.68 -19.94
N ALA A 117 4.71 8.47 -18.65
CA ALA A 117 5.65 7.48 -18.13
C ALA A 117 5.11 6.04 -18.08
N GLY A 118 4.01 5.74 -18.77
CA GLY A 118 3.12 4.62 -18.48
C GLY A 118 1.94 5.08 -17.62
N HIS A 119 0.86 4.30 -17.60
CA HIS A 119 -0.28 4.51 -16.69
C HIS A 119 -0.13 3.67 -15.42
N GLY A 120 -0.59 4.21 -14.28
CA GLY A 120 -0.51 3.55 -12.98
C GLY A 120 0.85 3.66 -12.29
N PRO A 121 1.04 2.99 -11.14
CA PRO A 121 2.32 2.95 -10.45
C PRO A 121 3.40 2.33 -11.34
N GLY A 122 4.57 2.97 -11.37
CA GLY A 122 5.70 2.51 -12.17
C GLY A 122 6.26 1.16 -11.72
N GLY A 123 7.10 0.56 -12.56
CA GLY A 123 7.85 -0.63 -12.16
C GLY A 123 8.75 -0.33 -10.95
N ILE A 124 8.77 -1.25 -9.98
CA ILE A 124 9.43 -1.13 -8.69
C ILE A 124 10.19 -2.43 -8.41
N SER A 125 11.28 -2.38 -7.66
CA SER A 125 11.98 -3.61 -7.24
C SER A 125 11.18 -4.34 -6.16
N VAL A 126 11.42 -5.64 -6.01
CA VAL A 126 10.75 -6.44 -4.97
C VAL A 126 11.08 -5.89 -3.58
N GLU A 127 12.34 -5.53 -3.35
CA GLU A 127 12.82 -5.01 -2.06
C GLU A 127 12.25 -3.63 -1.74
N GLU A 128 12.05 -2.78 -2.74
CA GLU A 128 11.41 -1.47 -2.55
C GLU A 128 9.90 -1.62 -2.30
N LEU A 129 9.25 -2.54 -3.00
CA LEU A 129 7.84 -2.86 -2.76
C LEU A 129 7.63 -3.42 -1.35
N ASP A 130 8.50 -4.34 -0.93
CA ASP A 130 8.48 -4.91 0.41
C ASP A 130 8.86 -3.89 1.48
N ARG A 131 9.81 -2.97 1.24
CA ARG A 131 10.04 -1.83 2.16
C ARG A 131 8.82 -0.90 2.28
N ARG A 132 8.03 -0.77 1.21
CA ARG A 132 6.85 0.09 1.22
C ARG A 132 5.66 -0.52 1.96
N PHE A 133 5.47 -1.83 1.86
CA PHE A 133 4.25 -2.50 2.35
C PHE A 133 4.49 -3.65 3.32
N GLY A 134 5.72 -4.13 3.41
CA GLY A 134 6.12 -5.23 4.27
C GLY A 134 6.16 -4.81 5.74
N PHE A 135 5.85 -5.77 6.59
CA PHE A 135 5.97 -5.64 8.03
C PHE A 135 7.17 -6.46 8.50
N SER A 136 8.07 -5.82 9.23
CA SER A 136 9.20 -6.52 9.84
C SER A 136 8.83 -7.00 11.25
N SER A 137 9.26 -8.21 11.59
CA SER A 137 9.03 -8.76 12.93
C SER A 137 9.79 -7.95 13.98
N LEU A 138 9.10 -7.59 15.06
CA LEU A 138 9.69 -6.98 16.25
C LEU A 138 9.43 -7.91 17.45
N PRO A 139 10.48 -8.47 18.08
CA PRO A 139 10.34 -9.25 19.30
C PRO A 139 9.71 -8.41 20.42
N LEU A 140 8.81 -9.00 21.22
CA LEU A 140 8.16 -8.24 22.30
C LEU A 140 9.17 -7.78 23.36
N SER A 141 10.29 -8.48 23.52
CA SER A 141 11.38 -8.10 24.41
C SER A 141 12.10 -6.81 24.02
N GLU A 142 11.98 -6.37 22.76
CA GLU A 142 12.57 -5.10 22.29
C GLU A 142 11.65 -3.91 22.55
N ILE A 143 10.38 -4.15 22.85
CA ILE A 143 9.39 -3.11 23.13
C ILE A 143 9.46 -2.75 24.61
N ASN A 144 9.89 -1.52 24.92
CA ASN A 144 9.90 -0.98 26.28
C ASN A 144 9.18 0.36 26.32
N PRO A 145 7.84 0.34 26.37
CA PRO A 145 7.06 1.56 26.40
C PRO A 145 7.19 2.21 27.78
N ASP A 146 7.03 3.53 27.83
CA ASP A 146 7.03 4.32 29.07
C ASP A 146 5.63 4.33 29.75
N GLY A 147 4.73 3.47 29.30
CA GLY A 147 3.40 3.26 29.87
C GLY A 147 2.74 2.00 29.30
N LEU A 148 1.57 1.63 29.84
CA LEU A 148 0.85 0.44 29.40
C LEU A 148 0.32 0.60 27.97
N ILE A 149 0.64 -0.35 27.09
CA ILE A 149 0.01 -0.47 25.77
C ILE A 149 -1.13 -1.49 25.85
N LEU A 150 -2.32 -1.07 25.44
CA LEU A 150 -3.45 -1.95 25.15
C LEU A 150 -3.42 -2.30 23.65
N ALA A 151 -3.15 -3.56 23.33
CA ALA A 151 -3.14 -4.05 21.96
C ALA A 151 -4.47 -4.73 21.61
N ILE A 152 -5.05 -4.41 20.47
CA ILE A 152 -6.43 -4.82 20.16
C ILE A 152 -6.56 -5.36 18.75
N LYS A 153 -7.29 -6.46 18.62
CA LYS A 153 -7.50 -7.14 17.33
C LYS A 153 -8.41 -6.31 16.45
N ILE A 154 -7.95 -6.04 15.23
CA ILE A 154 -8.75 -5.40 14.19
C ILE A 154 -8.82 -6.34 12.99
N HIS A 155 -10.04 -6.79 12.70
CA HIS A 155 -10.35 -7.57 11.52
C HIS A 155 -10.48 -6.62 10.31
N ASN A 156 -9.99 -7.08 9.15
CA ASN A 156 -10.08 -6.35 7.88
C ASN A 156 -9.51 -4.92 7.94
N ALA A 157 -8.43 -4.72 8.70
CA ALA A 157 -7.88 -3.40 8.98
C ALA A 157 -7.50 -2.59 7.71
N PHE A 158 -7.08 -3.27 6.64
CA PHE A 158 -6.71 -2.64 5.37
C PHE A 158 -7.90 -2.23 4.49
N ASP A 159 -9.12 -2.66 4.85
CA ASP A 159 -10.36 -2.27 4.18
C ASP A 159 -11.05 -1.10 4.90
N LEU A 160 -10.54 -0.68 6.05
CA LEU A 160 -11.10 0.41 6.85
C LEU A 160 -10.61 1.77 6.36
N ASP A 161 -11.45 2.78 6.53
CA ASP A 161 -11.07 4.17 6.38
C ASP A 161 -10.01 4.55 7.43
N THR A 162 -9.00 5.29 6.99
CA THR A 162 -7.90 5.78 7.81
C THR A 162 -8.00 7.28 8.07
N ASP A 163 -9.13 7.92 7.74
CA ASP A 163 -9.38 9.29 8.15
C ASP A 163 -9.40 9.40 9.69
N GLU A 164 -8.69 10.40 10.20
CA GLU A 164 -8.53 10.66 11.62
C GLU A 164 -9.02 12.07 12.00
N GLU A 165 -9.70 12.79 11.09
CA GLU A 165 -10.23 14.14 11.31
C GLU A 165 -11.31 14.18 12.40
N LEU A 166 -12.09 13.12 12.55
CA LEU A 166 -13.14 13.02 13.55
C LEU A 166 -12.64 12.40 14.85
N ASP A 167 -13.18 12.87 15.97
CA ASP A 167 -13.09 12.20 17.25
C ASP A 167 -14.34 11.34 17.48
N TYR A 168 -14.10 10.09 17.87
CA TYR A 168 -15.14 9.09 18.05
C TYR A 168 -15.47 8.92 19.53
N LEU A 169 -16.67 9.36 19.90
CA LEU A 169 -17.35 9.16 21.17
C LEU A 169 -18.34 7.98 21.06
N PHE A 170 -19.02 7.63 22.15
CA PHE A 170 -20.01 6.54 22.12
C PHE A 170 -21.20 6.77 21.14
N ASP A 171 -21.57 8.02 20.88
CA ASP A 171 -22.75 8.39 20.08
C ASP A 171 -22.50 8.49 18.57
N ASN A 172 -21.25 8.64 18.13
CA ASN A 172 -20.87 8.85 16.72
C ASN A 172 -19.89 7.77 16.19
N GLN A 173 -19.96 6.56 16.73
CA GLN A 173 -19.09 5.45 16.34
C GLN A 173 -19.17 5.11 14.85
N ASP A 174 -18.04 4.66 14.30
CA ASP A 174 -17.93 4.26 12.89
C ASP A 174 -17.18 2.93 12.77
N ASP A 175 -17.91 1.87 12.45
CA ASP A 175 -17.34 0.54 12.27
C ASP A 175 -16.52 0.38 10.99
N ALA A 176 -16.61 1.33 10.05
CA ALA A 176 -15.81 1.37 8.84
C ALA A 176 -14.48 2.13 9.03
N ASN A 177 -14.25 2.77 10.19
CA ASN A 177 -13.06 3.57 10.44
C ASN A 177 -12.07 2.89 11.41
N LEU A 178 -10.77 2.97 11.08
CA LEU A 178 -9.68 2.34 11.84
C LEU A 178 -9.47 2.99 13.21
N LYS A 179 -9.49 4.33 13.31
CA LYS A 179 -9.35 5.08 14.58
C LYS A 179 -10.50 4.73 15.52
N SER A 180 -11.74 4.79 15.03
CA SER A 180 -12.94 4.48 15.81
C SER A 180 -12.92 3.08 16.39
N ARG A 181 -12.51 2.09 15.57
CA ARG A 181 -12.36 0.69 16.00
C ARG A 181 -11.22 0.49 16.96
N THR A 182 -10.08 1.15 16.77
CA THR A 182 -8.93 1.01 17.66
C THR A 182 -9.25 1.50 19.07
N LEU A 183 -9.92 2.64 19.19
CA LEU A 183 -10.16 3.31 20.47
C LEU A 183 -11.38 2.78 21.25
N GLY A 184 -12.31 2.10 20.58
CA GLY A 184 -13.71 2.03 21.04
C GLY A 184 -14.20 0.72 21.69
N ASN A 185 -15.08 0.90 22.67
CA ASN A 185 -16.04 -0.08 23.21
C ASN A 185 -15.45 -1.29 23.96
N TRP A 186 -14.25 -1.13 24.52
CA TRP A 186 -13.49 -2.21 25.15
C TRP A 186 -13.96 -2.53 26.56
N VAL A 187 -14.26 -3.79 26.83
CA VAL A 187 -14.56 -4.29 28.17
C VAL A 187 -13.24 -4.60 28.90
N ILE A 188 -12.83 -3.69 29.78
CA ILE A 188 -11.61 -3.77 30.59
C ILE A 188 -11.88 -3.32 32.03
N GLY A 189 -10.98 -3.65 32.96
CA GLY A 189 -11.11 -3.20 34.35
C GLY A 189 -10.78 -1.72 34.50
N LYS A 190 -11.44 -1.03 35.45
CA LYS A 190 -11.25 0.41 35.72
C LYS A 190 -9.78 0.77 35.97
N ASP A 191 -9.08 -0.02 36.80
CA ASP A 191 -7.67 0.22 37.14
C ASP A 191 -6.72 0.02 35.95
N VAL A 192 -7.13 -0.80 34.98
CA VAL A 192 -6.38 -0.99 33.74
C VAL A 192 -6.64 0.19 32.82
N ALA A 193 -7.90 0.58 32.63
CA ALA A 193 -8.29 1.70 31.77
C ALA A 193 -7.58 3.00 32.17
N SER A 194 -7.42 3.28 33.47
CA SER A 194 -6.72 4.46 33.96
C SER A 194 -5.20 4.43 33.77
N LYS A 195 -4.61 3.26 33.49
CA LYS A 195 -3.17 3.08 33.27
C LYS A 195 -2.79 2.98 31.80
N VAL A 196 -3.75 2.73 30.89
CA VAL A 196 -3.49 2.65 29.46
C VAL A 196 -2.97 4.00 28.98
N LYS A 197 -1.72 4.01 28.52
CA LYS A 197 -1.09 5.18 27.92
C LYS A 197 -1.17 5.15 26.40
N TYR A 198 -1.11 3.96 25.82
CA TYR A 198 -1.20 3.76 24.37
C TYR A 198 -2.23 2.69 24.03
N VAL A 199 -2.93 2.86 22.91
CA VAL A 199 -3.76 1.82 22.30
C VAL A 199 -3.21 1.52 20.92
N ILE A 200 -2.99 0.25 20.60
CA ILE A 200 -2.57 -0.16 19.25
C ILE A 200 -3.58 -1.10 18.61
N GLY A 201 -3.87 -0.85 17.33
CA GLY A 201 -4.63 -1.75 16.48
C GLY A 201 -3.73 -2.80 15.84
N VAL A 202 -4.12 -4.06 15.94
CA VAL A 202 -3.34 -5.21 15.49
C VAL A 202 -4.14 -6.07 14.53
N HIS A 203 -3.63 -6.20 13.31
CA HIS A 203 -4.20 -7.09 12.32
C HIS A 203 -3.63 -8.51 12.44
N THR A 204 -4.40 -9.40 13.05
CA THR A 204 -3.97 -10.78 13.34
C THR A 204 -3.77 -11.66 12.10
N GLY A 205 -4.36 -11.31 10.94
CA GLY A 205 -4.18 -12.02 9.67
C GLY A 205 -2.78 -11.88 9.06
N LEU A 206 -1.98 -10.91 9.54
CA LEU A 206 -0.61 -10.66 9.07
C LEU A 206 0.39 -10.69 10.24
N GLN A 207 0.50 -11.83 10.93
CA GLN A 207 1.44 -12.03 12.04
C GLN A 207 1.37 -10.95 13.14
N ASN A 208 0.16 -10.45 13.43
CA ASN A 208 -0.06 -9.31 14.33
C ASN A 208 0.63 -8.02 13.85
N ALA A 209 0.44 -7.65 12.58
CA ALA A 209 0.85 -6.35 12.05
C ALA A 209 0.20 -5.21 12.83
N VAL A 210 0.99 -4.24 13.29
CA VAL A 210 0.49 -3.04 13.96
C VAL A 210 0.04 -2.05 12.89
N VAL A 211 -1.26 -1.76 12.87
CA VAL A 211 -1.91 -0.96 11.81
C VAL A 211 -2.28 0.44 12.28
N SER A 212 -2.39 0.65 13.59
CA SER A 212 -2.66 1.95 14.20
C SER A 212 -2.09 2.02 15.61
N ALA A 213 -1.79 3.22 16.09
CA ALA A 213 -1.37 3.47 17.47
C ALA A 213 -1.82 4.85 17.92
N TYR A 214 -2.33 4.99 19.14
CA TYR A 214 -2.78 6.28 19.69
C TYR A 214 -2.29 6.45 21.11
N GLU A 215 -1.86 7.67 21.46
CA GLU A 215 -1.60 8.09 22.84
C GLU A 215 -2.91 8.55 23.48
N VAL A 216 -3.23 7.97 24.63
CA VAL A 216 -4.51 8.19 25.32
C VAL A 216 -4.43 9.48 26.16
N ASP A 217 -5.39 10.38 25.95
CA ASP A 217 -5.57 11.60 26.76
C ASP A 217 -6.76 11.51 27.74
N GLY A 218 -7.61 10.51 27.57
CA GLY A 218 -8.75 10.26 28.44
C GLY A 218 -9.60 9.10 27.94
N PHE A 219 -10.71 8.84 28.62
CA PHE A 219 -11.68 7.84 28.20
C PHE A 219 -13.10 8.22 28.64
N GLU A 220 -14.08 7.63 27.95
CA GLU A 220 -15.48 7.60 28.32
C GLU A 220 -15.85 6.22 28.86
N THR A 221 -16.91 6.18 29.68
CA THR A 221 -17.43 4.93 30.22
C THR A 221 -18.91 4.78 29.92
N MET A 222 -19.30 3.60 29.45
CA MET A 222 -20.70 3.21 29.29
C MET A 222 -20.92 1.90 30.05
N THR A 223 -22.02 1.79 30.79
CA THR A 223 -22.43 0.52 31.40
C THR A 223 -23.56 -0.07 30.58
N GLU A 224 -23.36 -1.29 30.09
CA GLU A 224 -24.34 -2.05 29.32
C GLU A 224 -24.71 -3.31 30.08
N GLU A 225 -25.99 -3.67 30.08
CA GLU A 225 -26.46 -4.94 30.59
C GLU A 225 -26.52 -5.95 29.46
N THR A 226 -25.76 -7.04 29.58
CA THR A 226 -25.75 -8.09 28.57
C THR A 226 -27.09 -8.82 28.53
N LYS A 227 -27.34 -9.56 27.44
CA LYS A 227 -28.53 -10.43 27.28
C LYS A 227 -28.76 -11.40 28.45
N ASN A 228 -27.71 -11.70 29.22
CA ASN A 228 -27.76 -12.60 30.37
C ASN A 228 -27.85 -11.86 31.73
N GLY A 229 -28.20 -10.56 31.74
CA GLY A 229 -28.33 -9.73 32.95
C GLY A 229 -27.01 -9.29 33.60
N ARG A 230 -25.86 -9.68 33.03
CA ARG A 230 -24.55 -9.26 33.55
C ARG A 230 -24.24 -7.84 33.09
N LYS A 231 -24.02 -6.93 34.03
CA LYS A 231 -23.53 -5.57 33.76
C LYS A 231 -22.05 -5.62 33.33
N GLN A 232 -21.71 -4.93 32.25
CA GLN A 232 -20.36 -4.76 31.77
C GLN A 232 -20.08 -3.28 31.55
N THR A 233 -18.92 -2.82 32.01
CA THR A 233 -18.45 -1.46 31.76
C THR A 233 -17.54 -1.49 30.54
N ARG A 234 -17.83 -0.62 29.57
CA ARG A 234 -17.06 -0.40 28.35
C ARG A 234 -16.32 0.91 28.45
N TYR A 235 -15.12 0.90 27.91
CA TYR A 235 -14.24 2.05 27.84
C TYR A 235 -13.97 2.38 26.38
N ARG A 236 -14.16 3.65 26.02
CA ARG A 236 -13.74 4.20 24.74
C ARG A 236 -12.70 5.27 25.02
N PHE A 237 -11.52 5.13 24.44
CA PHE A 237 -10.41 6.04 24.66
C PHE A 237 -10.53 7.28 23.76
N ARG A 238 -10.06 8.41 24.27
CA ARG A 238 -9.89 9.65 23.52
C ARG A 238 -8.40 9.88 23.25
N THR A 239 -8.13 10.61 22.18
CA THR A 239 -6.78 10.94 21.71
C THR A 239 -6.83 12.20 20.89
N THR A 240 -5.80 13.02 21.05
CA THR A 240 -5.44 14.15 20.18
C THR A 240 -4.24 13.83 19.29
N SER A 241 -3.62 12.67 19.48
CA SER A 241 -2.47 12.18 18.70
C SER A 241 -2.88 11.63 17.33
N ARG A 242 -1.96 11.71 16.36
CA ARG A 242 -2.06 11.09 15.03
C ARG A 242 -1.40 9.72 15.03
N SER A 243 -1.99 8.75 14.32
CA SER A 243 -1.47 7.38 14.42
C SER A 243 -0.04 7.22 13.92
N GLU A 244 0.33 7.91 12.85
CA GLU A 244 1.66 7.82 12.26
C GLU A 244 2.75 8.28 13.25
N GLU A 245 2.49 9.35 13.99
CA GLU A 245 3.42 9.92 14.97
C GLU A 245 3.65 8.96 16.15
N VAL A 246 2.57 8.34 16.65
CA VAL A 246 2.65 7.40 17.77
C VAL A 246 3.30 6.08 17.33
N LEU A 247 3.01 5.59 16.13
CA LEU A 247 3.70 4.42 15.55
C LEU A 247 5.21 4.66 15.44
N ALA A 248 5.62 5.84 14.96
CA ALA A 248 7.03 6.22 14.90
C ALA A 248 7.66 6.34 16.29
N LYS A 249 6.99 7.04 17.23
CA LYS A 249 7.41 7.19 18.63
C LYS A 249 7.64 5.85 19.33
N LEU A 250 6.77 4.88 19.10
CA LEU A 250 6.87 3.54 19.70
C LEU A 250 7.79 2.58 18.91
N GLY A 251 8.32 3.01 17.76
CA GLY A 251 9.10 2.13 16.87
C GLY A 251 8.29 1.00 16.25
N LEU A 252 6.97 1.17 16.13
CA LEU A 252 6.01 0.16 15.65
C LEU A 252 5.59 0.38 14.18
N GLN A 253 6.07 1.45 13.54
CA GLN A 253 5.82 1.70 12.11
C GLN A 253 6.30 0.51 11.27
N GLN A 254 5.39 -0.06 10.47
CA GLN A 254 5.67 -1.26 9.64
C GLN A 254 6.24 -2.44 10.45
N LYS A 255 5.79 -2.60 11.70
CA LYS A 255 6.16 -3.75 12.55
C LYS A 255 5.01 -4.72 12.75
N CYS A 256 5.35 -6.00 12.82
CA CYS A 256 4.44 -7.04 13.30
C CYS A 256 4.97 -7.64 14.61
N LEU A 257 4.05 -8.13 15.44
CA LEU A 257 4.33 -8.66 16.78
C LEU A 257 3.96 -10.16 16.88
N PRO A 258 4.69 -11.09 16.24
CA PRO A 258 4.29 -12.49 16.15
C PRO A 258 4.15 -13.19 17.52
N GLU A 259 4.92 -12.73 18.50
CA GLU A 259 4.91 -13.25 19.87
C GLU A 259 3.72 -12.76 20.69
N LEU A 260 3.02 -11.71 20.25
CA LEU A 260 1.87 -11.16 20.96
C LEU A 260 0.72 -12.16 21.00
N LYS A 261 0.43 -12.63 22.23
CA LYS A 261 -0.67 -13.55 22.50
C LYS A 261 -1.88 -12.78 23.00
N PHE A 262 -2.99 -13.01 22.32
CA PHE A 262 -4.30 -12.61 22.80
C PHE A 262 -4.91 -13.79 23.58
N GLY A 263 -5.59 -13.52 24.69
CA GLY A 263 -6.26 -14.56 25.47
C GLY A 263 -7.26 -15.38 24.62
N SER A 264 -7.63 -16.58 25.07
CA SER A 264 -8.59 -17.43 24.37
C SER A 264 -9.92 -16.69 24.15
N GLY A 265 -10.33 -16.53 22.88
CA GLY A 265 -11.50 -15.72 22.50
C GLY A 265 -11.36 -14.20 22.74
N GLY A 266 -10.20 -13.73 23.20
CA GLY A 266 -9.95 -12.35 23.56
C GLY A 266 -9.61 -11.47 22.35
N GLY A 267 -10.27 -10.31 22.28
CA GLY A 267 -9.96 -9.25 21.33
C GLY A 267 -8.80 -8.34 21.76
N LYS A 268 -8.22 -8.52 22.96
CA LYS A 268 -7.25 -7.61 23.58
C LYS A 268 -6.04 -8.33 24.20
N ALA A 269 -4.90 -7.65 24.24
CA ALA A 269 -3.65 -8.03 24.88
C ALA A 269 -2.97 -6.81 25.51
N TYR A 270 -1.96 -7.03 26.34
CA TYR A 270 -1.29 -5.96 27.10
C TYR A 270 0.22 -6.07 26.92
N ILE A 271 0.89 -4.95 26.65
CA ILE A 271 2.34 -4.84 26.64
C ILE A 271 2.72 -3.85 27.73
N ARG A 272 3.49 -4.31 28.72
CA ARG A 272 3.87 -3.53 29.92
C ARG A 272 5.32 -3.04 29.82
N PRO A 273 5.65 -1.90 30.44
CA PRO A 273 7.04 -1.47 30.65
C PRO A 273 7.86 -2.57 31.33
N LYS A 274 9.15 -2.70 31.00
CA LYS A 274 10.02 -3.75 31.55
C LYS A 274 10.15 -3.69 33.09
N THR A 275 10.18 -2.48 33.66
CA THR A 275 10.23 -2.26 35.11
C THR A 275 9.04 -2.85 35.88
N GLU A 276 7.87 -2.95 35.24
CA GLU A 276 6.68 -3.59 35.83
C GLU A 276 6.66 -5.12 35.63
N GLN A 277 7.35 -5.63 34.62
CA GLN A 277 7.42 -7.07 34.35
C GLN A 277 8.34 -7.80 35.36
N GLU A 278 9.45 -7.16 35.75
CA GLU A 278 10.38 -7.70 36.75
C GLU A 278 9.74 -7.77 38.14
N THR A 279 8.97 -6.74 38.54
CA THR A 279 8.27 -6.69 39.84
C THR A 279 7.20 -7.78 39.97
N LEU A 280 6.51 -8.14 38.89
CA LEU A 280 5.52 -9.23 38.89
C LEU A 280 6.15 -10.63 38.96
N GLN A 281 7.39 -10.81 38.48
CA GLN A 281 8.10 -12.08 38.59
C GLN A 281 8.70 -12.31 39.99
N THR A 282 8.93 -11.24 40.76
CA THR A 282 9.54 -11.31 42.10
C THR A 282 8.56 -11.53 43.27
N ILE A 283 7.25 -11.58 43.04
CA ILE A 283 6.27 -11.86 44.12
C ILE A 283 6.09 -13.40 44.23
N PRO A 284 6.56 -14.06 45.31
CA PRO A 284 6.35 -15.49 45.47
C PRO A 284 4.86 -15.79 45.70
N SER A 285 4.36 -16.84 45.04
CA SER A 285 2.97 -17.30 45.20
C SER A 285 2.65 -17.57 46.68
N PRO A 286 1.48 -17.16 47.21
CA PRO A 286 1.11 -17.45 48.59
C PRO A 286 1.03 -18.96 48.79
N LYS A 287 1.77 -19.48 49.78
CA LYS A 287 1.62 -20.87 50.24
C LYS A 287 0.22 -21.03 50.81
N ILE A 288 -0.63 -21.80 50.12
CA ILE A 288 -1.92 -22.24 50.65
C ILE A 288 -1.63 -23.34 51.68
N THR A 289 -1.63 -22.98 52.96
CA THR A 289 -1.61 -23.96 54.05
C THR A 289 -3.02 -24.54 54.17
N LYS A 290 -3.21 -25.80 53.77
CA LYS A 290 -4.45 -26.53 54.03
C LYS A 290 -4.49 -26.92 55.50
N GLU A 291 -5.33 -26.25 56.29
CA GLU A 291 -5.77 -26.79 57.57
C GLU A 291 -6.76 -27.92 57.31
N ASN A 292 -6.39 -29.14 57.74
CA ASN A 292 -7.30 -30.26 57.86
C ASN A 292 -8.09 -30.12 59.17
N PRO A 293 -9.43 -30.12 59.16
CA PRO A 293 -10.20 -30.34 60.38
C PRO A 293 -10.10 -31.82 60.75
N LYS A 294 -9.57 -32.11 61.94
CA LYS A 294 -9.63 -33.44 62.57
C LYS A 294 -11.01 -33.65 63.18
N SER A 295 -11.55 -34.84 62.86
CA SER A 295 -12.53 -35.70 63.55
C SER A 295 -13.82 -35.11 64.12
#